data_AF-T1BJR0-F1
#
_entry.id   AF-T1BJR0-F1
#
_cell.length_a   1.000
_cell.length_b   1.000
_cell.length_c   1.000
_cell.angle_alpha   90.00
_cell.angle_beta   90.00
_cell.angle_gamma   90.00
#
_symmetry.space_group_name_H-M   'P 1'
#
loop_
_entity.id
_entity.type
_entity.pdbx_description
1 polymer ?
#
loop_
_entity_poly.entity_id
_entity_poly.type
_entity_poly.pdbx_seq_one_letter_code
_entity_poly.pdbx_strand_id
1 'polypeptide(L)'
;TLWQTNELRTFKLRVHDEIENGLSYYRYTFLREVPRLESQVAAALEKDPEYASIAQDFPSFLRMGSWIGGDRDGNPFVTAEVTQHAMCRHSAVAMEFYLTQLMTLRGELSLSFRLVQVSPEVMALAERSPERTDSRLEEPYRRALTHIHARLFQTALRLGCFRQNEEVDEADPYESVEEFSADLELLKTSLVGHGSGLLAEGRLSLLIRAISSFGFHLAPLDLRQHSEFHALTVAELLTQGGVGVDYLALSESERVGVLISELESPRLLRSHVSRFSEAVQRELDVFDVTREIHRSLGPQALPNYIISKTDSVSDLLEVALILKEAGLLLPGENPQLGMNIIPLFETISDLRGCGEIMELLYFP
;
A
#
# COMPACT_ATOMS: atom_id res chain seq x y z
N THR A 1 17.21 6.52 33.09
CA THR A 1 17.50 6.20 31.67
C THR A 1 17.24 7.41 30.79
N LEU A 2 16.02 7.96 30.69
CA LEU A 2 15.73 9.16 29.89
C LEU A 2 16.68 10.35 30.14
N TRP A 3 16.98 10.68 31.42
CA TRP A 3 17.93 11.76 31.78
C TRP A 3 19.39 11.53 31.30
N GLN A 4 19.72 10.30 30.91
CA GLN A 4 21.04 9.91 30.39
C GLN A 4 21.01 9.58 28.89
N THR A 5 19.85 9.69 28.23
CA THR A 5 19.68 9.46 26.80
C THR A 5 19.71 10.80 26.09
N ASN A 6 20.70 11.02 25.22
CA ASN A 6 20.74 12.21 24.40
C ASN A 6 19.76 12.05 23.21
N GLU A 7 18.60 12.71 23.28
CA GLU A 7 17.60 12.71 22.21
C GLU A 7 18.01 13.61 21.03
N LEU A 8 18.94 14.55 21.25
CA LEU A 8 19.46 15.43 20.20
C LEU A 8 20.60 14.74 19.46
N ARG A 9 20.31 14.29 18.23
CA ARG A 9 21.30 13.71 17.33
C ARG A 9 22.24 14.80 16.82
N THR A 10 23.55 14.52 16.84
CA THR A 10 24.60 15.45 16.37
C THR A 10 24.91 15.32 14.87
N PHE A 11 24.23 14.41 14.17
CA PHE A 11 24.39 14.14 12.75
C PHE A 11 23.03 14.09 12.05
N LYS A 12 23.01 14.42 10.75
CA LYS A 12 21.81 14.35 9.90
C LYS A 12 21.40 12.89 9.71
N LEU A 13 20.11 12.60 9.84
CA LEU A 13 19.59 11.25 9.62
C LEU A 13 19.67 10.84 8.16
N ARG A 14 19.93 9.55 7.94
CA ARG A 14 19.73 8.96 6.62
C ARG A 14 18.25 8.61 6.48
N VAL A 15 17.73 8.62 5.26
CA VAL A 15 16.31 8.30 5.00
C VAL A 15 15.92 6.93 5.55
N HIS A 16 16.81 5.94 5.45
CA HIS A 16 16.63 4.62 6.06
C HIS A 16 16.36 4.69 7.58
N ASP A 17 17.06 5.57 8.30
CA ASP A 17 16.87 5.73 9.74
C ASP A 17 15.52 6.42 10.04
N GLU A 18 15.05 7.32 9.17
CA GLU A 18 13.75 7.98 9.28
C GLU A 18 12.59 7.00 9.05
N ILE A 19 12.72 6.11 8.06
CA ILE A 19 11.77 5.02 7.78
C ILE A 19 11.56 4.18 9.04
N GLU A 20 12.64 3.71 9.68
CA GLU A 20 12.54 2.91 10.90
C GLU A 20 11.94 3.67 12.09
N ASN A 21 12.28 4.96 12.25
CA ASN A 21 11.69 5.78 13.31
C ASN A 21 10.17 5.93 13.09
N GLY A 22 9.73 6.19 11.87
CA GLY A 22 8.31 6.29 11.52
C GLY A 22 7.57 4.97 11.78
N LEU A 23 8.16 3.85 11.37
CA LEU A 23 7.59 2.51 11.55
C LEU A 23 7.45 2.09 13.02
N SER A 24 8.28 2.65 13.91
CA SER A 24 8.19 2.35 15.35
C SER A 24 6.81 2.70 15.94
N TYR A 25 6.17 3.78 15.48
CA TYR A 25 4.86 4.20 15.96
C TYR A 25 3.73 3.25 15.56
N TYR A 26 3.87 2.54 14.44
CA TYR A 26 2.91 1.50 14.07
C TYR A 26 2.93 0.35 15.07
N ARG A 27 4.13 -0.08 15.48
CA ARG A 27 4.32 -1.15 16.48
C ARG A 27 3.84 -0.72 17.87
N TYR A 28 4.13 0.52 18.27
CA TYR A 28 3.77 1.03 19.58
C TYR A 28 2.28 1.36 19.71
N THR A 29 1.65 1.85 18.64
CA THR A 29 0.32 2.47 18.72
C THR A 29 -0.61 2.02 17.61
N PHE A 30 -0.33 2.37 16.34
CA PHE A 30 -1.38 2.37 15.31
C PHE A 30 -1.97 0.99 15.02
N LEU A 31 -1.14 -0.06 14.94
CA LEU A 31 -1.60 -1.43 14.65
C LEU A 31 -2.59 -1.98 15.69
N ARG A 32 -2.63 -1.40 16.89
CA ARG A 32 -3.55 -1.80 17.97
C ARG A 32 -4.66 -0.80 18.19
N GLU A 33 -4.34 0.48 18.16
CA GLU A 33 -5.30 1.53 18.56
C GLU A 33 -6.22 1.96 17.42
N VAL A 34 -5.81 1.90 16.15
CA VAL A 34 -6.71 2.19 15.02
C VAL A 34 -7.87 1.18 14.97
N PRO A 35 -7.63 -0.15 14.99
CA PRO A 35 -8.73 -1.13 15.02
C PRO A 35 -9.64 -0.98 16.25
N ARG A 36 -9.08 -0.58 17.40
CA ARG A 36 -9.86 -0.32 18.62
C ARG A 36 -10.74 0.92 18.48
N LEU A 37 -10.21 2.00 17.93
CA LEU A 37 -10.97 3.22 17.66
C LEU A 37 -12.13 2.92 16.71
N GLU A 38 -11.87 2.22 15.60
CA GLU A 38 -12.91 1.84 14.65
C GLU A 38 -13.98 0.95 15.30
N SER A 39 -13.58 0.01 16.16
CA SER A 39 -14.52 -0.83 16.92
C SER A 39 -15.38 -0.01 17.89
N GLN A 40 -14.80 0.99 18.56
CA GLN A 40 -15.52 1.87 19.47
C GLN A 40 -16.53 2.76 18.72
N VAL A 41 -16.16 3.25 17.53
CA VAL A 41 -17.07 4.02 16.68
C VAL A 41 -18.22 3.14 16.19
N ALA A 42 -17.94 1.93 15.69
CA ALA A 42 -18.99 1.00 15.27
C ALA A 42 -19.96 0.67 16.41
N ALA A 43 -19.44 0.39 17.61
CA ALA A 43 -20.27 0.11 18.79
C ALA A 43 -21.05 1.35 19.30
N ALA A 44 -20.56 2.56 19.03
CA ALA A 44 -21.31 3.79 19.33
C ALA A 44 -22.46 4.00 18.34
N LEU A 45 -22.24 3.71 17.06
CA LEU A 45 -23.26 3.78 16.01
C LEU A 45 -24.36 2.73 16.19
N GLU A 46 -24.00 1.52 16.63
CA GLU A 46 -24.96 0.43 16.87
C GLU A 46 -26.02 0.77 17.94
N LYS A 47 -25.70 1.67 18.88
CA LYS A 47 -26.62 2.10 19.93
C LYS A 47 -27.74 2.99 19.40
N ASP A 48 -27.57 3.58 18.23
CA ASP A 48 -28.57 4.41 17.58
C ASP A 48 -29.27 3.62 16.47
N PRO A 49 -30.58 3.35 16.58
CA PRO A 49 -31.34 2.63 15.56
C PRO A 49 -31.25 3.22 14.16
N GLU A 50 -31.00 4.53 14.03
CA GLU A 50 -30.80 5.19 12.72
C GLU A 50 -29.52 4.72 12.02
N TYR A 51 -28.47 4.42 12.80
CA TYR A 51 -27.15 4.06 12.30
C TYR A 51 -26.80 2.58 12.48
N ALA A 52 -27.71 1.77 13.04
CA ALA A 52 -27.48 0.36 13.31
C ALA A 52 -27.13 -0.47 12.06
N SER A 53 -27.71 -0.14 10.89
CA SER A 53 -27.36 -0.80 9.63
C SER A 53 -25.94 -0.47 9.17
N ILE A 54 -25.48 0.76 9.40
CA ILE A 54 -24.11 1.21 9.08
C ILE A 54 -23.10 0.55 10.01
N ALA A 55 -23.47 0.31 11.28
CA ALA A 55 -22.60 -0.35 12.25
C ALA A 55 -22.28 -1.81 11.88
N GLN A 56 -23.21 -2.52 11.24
CA GLN A 56 -23.04 -3.93 10.84
C GLN A 56 -21.98 -4.11 9.76
N ASP A 57 -21.94 -3.21 8.77
CA ASP A 57 -20.95 -3.20 7.68
C ASP A 57 -20.06 -1.95 7.77
N PHE A 58 -19.57 -1.64 8.98
CA PHE A 58 -18.79 -0.42 9.20
C PHE A 58 -17.41 -0.51 8.52
N PRO A 59 -17.15 0.26 7.43
CA PRO A 59 -15.91 0.16 6.68
C PRO A 59 -14.75 0.75 7.47
N SER A 60 -13.52 0.30 7.19
CA SER A 60 -12.36 1.03 7.70
C SER A 60 -12.33 2.42 7.07
N PHE A 61 -12.33 3.45 7.92
CA PHE A 61 -12.44 4.85 7.49
C PHE A 61 -11.14 5.63 7.75
N LEU A 62 -10.28 5.12 8.63
CA LEU A 62 -9.03 5.78 8.99
C LEU A 62 -7.86 5.06 8.32
N ARG A 63 -7.21 5.76 7.38
CA ARG A 63 -5.99 5.29 6.71
C ARG A 63 -4.83 6.21 7.05
N MET A 64 -3.71 5.62 7.40
CA MET A 64 -2.46 6.36 7.63
C MET A 64 -1.71 6.48 6.32
N GLY A 65 -1.20 7.67 5.99
CA GLY A 65 -0.29 7.88 4.86
C GLY A 65 1.15 8.11 5.33
N SER A 66 2.12 7.86 4.46
CA SER A 66 3.54 8.18 4.68
C SER A 66 4.12 8.91 3.48
N TRP A 67 5.04 9.83 3.73
CA TRP A 67 5.93 10.43 2.72
C TRP A 67 7.38 9.95 2.87
N ILE A 68 7.70 9.25 3.96
CA ILE A 68 9.08 8.90 4.31
C ILE A 68 9.56 7.80 3.34
N GLY A 69 10.51 8.17 2.48
CA GLY A 69 11.01 7.30 1.40
C GLY A 69 10.28 7.45 0.06
N GLY A 70 9.29 8.35 -0.03
CA GLY A 70 8.56 8.68 -1.26
C GLY A 70 8.66 10.15 -1.68
N ASP A 71 8.86 11.06 -0.72
CA ASP A 71 9.08 12.49 -1.00
C ASP A 71 10.53 12.76 -1.41
N ARG A 72 10.70 13.17 -2.67
CA ARG A 72 12.00 13.41 -3.32
C ARG A 72 12.24 14.88 -3.60
N ASP A 73 11.25 15.75 -3.37
CA ASP A 73 11.34 17.17 -3.65
C ASP A 73 12.44 17.82 -2.78
N GLY A 74 13.46 18.36 -3.44
CA GLY A 74 14.66 18.90 -2.79
C GLY A 74 15.53 17.87 -2.05
N ASN A 75 15.26 16.57 -2.18
CA ASN A 75 15.98 15.51 -1.46
C ASN A 75 16.53 14.41 -2.39
N PRO A 76 17.78 14.57 -2.91
CA PRO A 76 18.37 13.61 -3.85
C PRO A 76 18.69 12.24 -3.23
N PHE A 77 18.60 12.11 -1.91
CA PHE A 77 18.89 10.85 -1.21
C PHE A 77 17.70 9.88 -1.21
N VAL A 78 16.52 10.31 -1.67
CA VAL A 78 15.35 9.46 -1.84
C VAL A 78 15.36 8.93 -3.27
N THR A 79 15.93 7.74 -3.44
CA THR A 79 16.07 7.03 -4.72
C THR A 79 15.01 5.94 -4.86
N ALA A 80 14.91 5.34 -6.06
CA ALA A 80 14.07 4.17 -6.30
C ALA A 80 14.36 3.00 -5.32
N GLU A 81 15.63 2.77 -4.98
CA GLU A 81 16.03 1.77 -3.97
C GLU A 81 15.48 2.11 -2.58
N VAL A 82 15.50 3.38 -2.19
CA VAL A 82 14.97 3.84 -0.89
C VAL A 82 13.44 3.69 -0.85
N THR A 83 12.74 4.00 -1.94
CA THR A 83 11.29 3.79 -2.06
C THR A 83 10.95 2.31 -1.96
N GLN A 84 11.68 1.44 -2.66
CA GLN A 84 11.51 -0.01 -2.54
C GLN A 84 11.78 -0.49 -1.11
N HIS A 85 12.85 0.00 -0.49
CA HIS A 85 13.18 -0.31 0.89
C HIS A 85 12.05 0.11 1.84
N ALA A 86 11.56 1.34 1.74
CA ALA A 86 10.47 1.86 2.56
C ALA A 86 9.23 0.95 2.49
N MET A 87 8.79 0.62 1.29
CA MET A 87 7.63 -0.26 1.10
C MET A 87 7.86 -1.67 1.60
N CYS A 88 9.07 -2.22 1.44
CA CYS A 88 9.38 -3.51 2.03
C CYS A 88 9.37 -3.49 3.56
N ARG A 89 9.91 -2.45 4.19
CA ARG A 89 9.88 -2.31 5.65
C ARG A 89 8.46 -2.14 6.18
N HIS A 90 7.64 -1.36 5.49
CA HIS A 90 6.20 -1.25 5.76
C HIS A 90 5.52 -2.64 5.74
N SER A 91 5.67 -3.38 4.65
CA SER A 91 5.07 -4.71 4.51
C SER A 91 5.55 -5.69 5.60
N ALA A 92 6.86 -5.69 5.90
CA ALA A 92 7.44 -6.54 6.94
C ALA A 92 6.82 -6.27 8.31
N VAL A 93 6.62 -5.01 8.69
CA VAL A 93 6.00 -4.62 9.96
C VAL A 93 4.56 -5.13 10.06
N ALA A 94 3.76 -5.03 9.00
CA ALA A 94 2.40 -5.55 8.98
C ALA A 94 2.39 -7.09 9.11
N MET A 95 3.20 -7.78 8.31
CA MET A 95 3.29 -9.25 8.32
C MET A 95 3.72 -9.80 9.68
N GLU A 96 4.76 -9.22 10.29
CA GLU A 96 5.21 -9.60 11.63
C GLU A 96 4.11 -9.46 12.67
N PHE A 97 3.33 -8.38 12.60
CA PHE A 97 2.22 -8.15 13.51
C PHE A 97 1.12 -9.19 13.32
N TYR A 98 0.70 -9.45 12.08
CA TYR A 98 -0.34 -10.43 11.78
C TYR A 98 0.06 -11.86 12.17
N LEU A 99 1.27 -12.30 11.83
CA LEU A 99 1.80 -13.61 12.23
C LEU A 99 1.80 -13.77 13.76
N THR A 100 2.24 -12.73 14.48
CA THR A 100 2.20 -12.70 15.95
C THR A 100 0.78 -12.79 16.50
N GLN A 101 -0.18 -12.06 15.90
CA GLN A 101 -1.59 -12.11 16.33
C GLN A 101 -2.21 -13.48 16.06
N LEU A 102 -1.93 -14.12 14.93
CA LEU A 102 -2.42 -15.47 14.62
C LEU A 102 -1.92 -16.49 15.64
N MET A 103 -0.63 -16.44 16.01
CA MET A 103 -0.07 -17.33 17.02
C MET A 103 -0.65 -17.09 18.40
N THR A 104 -0.97 -15.85 18.73
CA THR A 104 -1.66 -15.51 19.99
C THR A 104 -3.10 -16.05 19.99
N LEU A 105 -3.85 -15.83 18.89
CA LEU A 105 -5.20 -16.39 18.71
C LEU A 105 -5.20 -17.91 18.81
N ARG A 106 -4.20 -18.57 18.24
CA ARG A 106 -4.04 -20.03 18.33
C ARG A 106 -3.90 -20.48 19.78
N GLY A 107 -3.16 -19.74 20.61
CA GLY A 107 -3.06 -20.01 22.04
C GLY A 107 -4.42 -19.93 22.75
N GLU A 108 -5.22 -18.93 22.40
CA GLU A 108 -6.51 -18.58 23.03
C GLU A 108 -7.68 -19.46 22.57
N LEU A 109 -7.73 -19.88 21.30
CA LEU A 109 -8.88 -20.59 20.69
C LEU A 109 -8.73 -22.13 20.74
N SER A 110 -8.71 -22.68 21.95
CA SER A 110 -8.57 -24.13 22.21
C SER A 110 -9.90 -24.92 22.17
N LEU A 111 -10.90 -24.44 21.43
CA LEU A 111 -12.23 -25.02 21.48
C LEU A 111 -12.25 -26.42 20.87
N SER A 112 -12.86 -27.37 21.59
CA SER A 112 -12.99 -28.74 21.13
C SER A 112 -14.28 -28.96 20.33
N PHE A 113 -14.21 -29.65 19.19
CA PHE A 113 -15.41 -30.03 18.43
C PHE A 113 -16.37 -30.94 19.22
N ARG A 114 -15.92 -31.54 20.34
CA ARG A 114 -16.78 -32.31 21.25
C ARG A 114 -17.74 -31.43 22.05
N LEU A 115 -17.39 -30.16 22.25
CA LEU A 115 -18.11 -29.23 23.11
C LEU A 115 -18.83 -28.15 22.32
N VAL A 116 -18.34 -27.81 21.12
CA VAL A 116 -18.93 -26.78 20.27
C VAL A 116 -19.21 -27.30 18.87
N GLN A 117 -20.24 -26.74 18.23
CA GLN A 117 -20.54 -27.02 16.84
C GLN A 117 -19.65 -26.15 15.93
N VAL A 118 -18.68 -26.78 15.30
CA VAL A 118 -17.74 -26.09 14.38
C VAL A 118 -18.30 -26.12 12.97
N SER A 119 -18.20 -25.01 12.24
CA SER A 119 -18.71 -24.92 10.88
C SER A 119 -17.90 -25.82 9.92
N PRO A 120 -18.52 -26.32 8.83
CA PRO A 120 -17.81 -27.11 7.82
C PRO A 120 -16.59 -26.41 7.22
N GLU A 121 -16.66 -25.08 7.08
CA GLU A 121 -15.61 -24.26 6.49
C GLU A 121 -14.37 -24.21 7.41
N VAL A 122 -14.56 -24.03 8.72
CA VAL A 122 -13.46 -24.08 9.69
C VAL A 122 -12.87 -25.48 9.80
N MET A 123 -13.70 -26.52 9.70
CA MET A 123 -13.22 -27.90 9.64
C MET A 123 -12.34 -28.15 8.40
N ALA A 124 -12.74 -27.63 7.24
CA ALA A 124 -11.94 -27.73 6.01
C ALA A 124 -10.58 -27.02 6.12
N LEU A 125 -10.53 -25.85 6.77
CA LEU A 125 -9.26 -25.17 7.08
C LEU A 125 -8.39 -26.00 8.04
N ALA A 126 -9.01 -26.60 9.06
CA ALA A 126 -8.30 -27.44 10.03
C ALA A 126 -7.70 -28.70 9.39
N GLU A 127 -8.39 -29.31 8.42
CA GLU A 127 -7.92 -30.48 7.67
C GLU A 127 -6.65 -30.20 6.84
N ARG A 128 -6.49 -28.96 6.35
CA ARG A 128 -5.31 -28.50 5.60
C ARG A 128 -4.12 -28.11 6.50
N SER A 129 -4.29 -28.18 7.82
CA SER A 129 -3.24 -27.83 8.76
C SER A 129 -2.02 -28.74 8.60
N PRO A 130 -0.79 -28.18 8.60
CA PRO A 130 0.44 -28.99 8.65
C PRO A 130 0.57 -29.73 9.99
N GLU A 131 -0.09 -29.24 11.05
CA GLU A 131 -0.10 -29.85 12.37
C GLU A 131 -1.04 -31.08 12.41
N ARG A 132 -0.44 -32.27 12.43
CA ARG A 132 -1.14 -33.57 12.43
C ARG A 132 -1.02 -34.36 13.74
N THR A 133 -0.49 -33.76 14.81
CA THR A 133 -0.32 -34.43 16.10
C THR A 133 -1.67 -34.83 16.70
N ASP A 134 -1.78 -36.09 17.15
CA ASP A 134 -3.01 -36.67 17.72
C ASP A 134 -3.62 -35.83 18.85
N SER A 135 -2.79 -35.18 19.67
CA SER A 135 -3.23 -34.38 20.82
C SER A 135 -4.03 -33.12 20.47
N ARG A 136 -4.08 -32.71 19.20
CA ARG A 136 -4.75 -31.47 18.74
C ARG A 136 -5.81 -31.71 17.68
N LEU A 137 -6.07 -32.97 17.33
CA LEU A 137 -7.11 -33.33 16.35
C LEU A 137 -8.49 -32.81 16.76
N GLU A 138 -8.73 -32.71 18.07
CA GLU A 138 -9.98 -32.23 18.64
C GLU A 138 -10.13 -30.72 18.66
N GLU A 139 -9.09 -29.95 18.31
CA GLU A 139 -9.03 -28.47 18.42
C GLU A 139 -9.00 -27.81 17.02
N PRO A 140 -10.11 -27.80 16.26
CA PRO A 140 -10.13 -27.36 14.87
C PRO A 140 -9.73 -25.90 14.67
N TYR A 141 -10.09 -24.99 15.59
CA TYR A 141 -9.71 -23.58 15.48
C TYR A 141 -8.18 -23.38 15.53
N ARG A 142 -7.48 -24.11 16.41
CA ARG A 142 -6.02 -24.10 16.49
C ARG A 142 -5.37 -24.61 15.22
N ARG A 143 -5.91 -25.70 14.67
CA ARG A 143 -5.42 -26.29 13.42
C ARG A 143 -5.66 -25.37 12.23
N ALA A 144 -6.84 -24.76 12.13
CA ALA A 144 -7.17 -23.76 11.11
C ALA A 144 -6.23 -22.55 11.21
N LEU A 145 -6.01 -21.99 12.40
CA LEU A 145 -5.07 -20.88 12.59
C LEU A 145 -3.62 -21.25 12.27
N THR A 146 -3.22 -22.50 12.49
CA THR A 146 -1.91 -22.99 12.08
C THR A 146 -1.77 -23.04 10.56
N HIS A 147 -2.84 -23.45 9.85
CA HIS A 147 -2.87 -23.40 8.39
C HIS A 147 -2.82 -21.95 7.87
N ILE A 148 -3.67 -21.06 8.40
CA ILE A 148 -3.71 -19.64 8.04
C ILE A 148 -2.35 -18.97 8.28
N HIS A 149 -1.70 -19.28 9.41
CA HIS A 149 -0.35 -18.80 9.70
C HIS A 149 0.67 -19.27 8.66
N ALA A 150 0.68 -20.56 8.30
CA ALA A 150 1.57 -21.10 7.27
C ALA A 150 1.35 -20.40 5.91
N ARG A 151 0.09 -20.22 5.50
CA ARG A 151 -0.24 -19.49 4.26
C ARG A 151 0.26 -18.04 4.31
N LEU A 152 0.00 -17.31 5.40
CA LEU A 152 0.42 -15.92 5.54
C LEU A 152 1.95 -15.79 5.54
N PHE A 153 2.65 -16.74 6.16
CA PHE A 153 4.10 -16.77 6.17
C PHE A 153 4.66 -16.96 4.75
N GLN A 154 4.08 -17.87 3.97
CA GLN A 154 4.44 -18.06 2.56
C GLN A 154 4.14 -16.81 1.73
N THR A 155 3.04 -16.10 2.02
CA THR A 155 2.74 -14.80 1.41
C THR A 155 3.85 -13.78 1.73
N ALA A 156 4.28 -13.68 2.99
CA ALA A 156 5.33 -12.76 3.41
C ALA A 156 6.66 -13.05 2.71
N LEU A 157 7.02 -14.32 2.52
CA LEU A 157 8.19 -14.73 1.73
C LEU A 157 8.04 -14.37 0.25
N ARG A 158 6.87 -14.63 -0.35
CA ARG A 158 6.60 -14.31 -1.77
C ARG A 158 6.75 -12.81 -2.06
N LEU A 159 6.36 -11.97 -1.11
CA LEU A 159 6.52 -10.51 -1.22
C LEU A 159 7.99 -10.06 -1.17
N GLY A 160 8.93 -10.93 -0.75
CA GLY A 160 10.37 -10.66 -0.76
C GLY A 160 10.86 -9.66 0.30
N CYS A 161 9.94 -9.12 1.10
CA CYS A 161 10.21 -8.09 2.10
C CYS A 161 10.40 -8.65 3.52
N PHE A 162 10.10 -9.94 3.71
CA PHE A 162 10.27 -10.66 4.98
C PHE A 162 11.40 -11.68 4.85
N ARG A 163 12.33 -11.70 5.81
CA ARG A 163 13.43 -12.67 5.87
C ARG A 163 13.43 -13.38 7.21
N GLN A 164 13.27 -14.70 7.19
CA GLN A 164 13.43 -15.55 8.37
C GLN A 164 14.13 -16.85 7.97
N ASN A 165 14.98 -17.35 8.87
CA ASN A 165 15.83 -18.54 8.67
C ASN A 165 15.19 -19.81 9.27
N GLU A 166 13.87 -19.85 9.41
CA GLU A 166 13.17 -20.98 10.03
C GLU A 166 12.69 -21.99 8.99
N GLU A 167 12.53 -23.25 9.42
CA GLU A 167 11.82 -24.25 8.63
C GLU A 167 10.39 -23.78 8.43
N VAL A 168 9.95 -23.77 7.17
CA VAL A 168 8.67 -23.21 6.78
C VAL A 168 7.71 -24.35 6.51
N ASP A 169 6.54 -24.30 7.14
CA ASP A 169 5.44 -25.20 6.80
C ASP A 169 5.03 -25.00 5.33
N GLU A 170 4.85 -26.11 4.61
CA GLU A 170 4.36 -26.08 3.22
C GLU A 170 2.90 -25.62 3.18
N ALA A 171 2.64 -24.52 2.46
CA ALA A 171 1.31 -24.00 2.21
C ALA A 171 1.31 -23.09 0.97
N ASP A 172 0.14 -22.93 0.35
CA ASP A 172 -0.02 -21.98 -0.76
C ASP A 172 -0.19 -20.55 -0.21
N PRO A 173 0.60 -19.57 -0.70
CA PRO A 173 0.46 -18.17 -0.27
C PRO A 173 -0.91 -17.61 -0.68
N TYR A 174 -1.43 -16.69 0.13
CA TYR A 174 -2.62 -15.91 -0.23
C TYR A 174 -2.41 -15.11 -1.51
N GLU A 175 -3.39 -15.08 -2.41
CA GLU A 175 -3.35 -14.25 -3.62
C GLU A 175 -3.60 -12.78 -3.31
N SER A 176 -4.45 -12.49 -2.32
CA SER A 176 -4.80 -11.13 -1.92
C SER A 176 -5.04 -11.00 -0.41
N VAL A 177 -5.15 -9.75 0.06
CA VAL A 177 -5.47 -9.46 1.46
C VAL A 177 -6.91 -9.85 1.80
N GLU A 178 -7.82 -9.74 0.83
CA GLU A 178 -9.23 -10.12 0.97
C GLU A 178 -9.37 -11.62 1.21
N GLU A 179 -8.57 -12.44 0.51
CA GLU A 179 -8.54 -13.88 0.75
C GLU A 179 -8.07 -14.22 2.18
N PHE A 180 -7.03 -13.54 2.66
CA PHE A 180 -6.57 -13.71 4.04
C PHE A 180 -7.63 -13.27 5.07
N SER A 181 -8.28 -12.13 4.83
CA SER A 181 -9.35 -11.66 5.72
C SER A 181 -10.57 -12.60 5.70
N ALA A 182 -10.90 -13.20 4.55
CA ALA A 182 -12.01 -14.14 4.41
C ALA A 182 -11.82 -15.38 5.30
N ASP A 183 -10.60 -15.95 5.35
CA ASP A 183 -10.30 -17.09 6.22
C ASP A 183 -10.54 -16.76 7.71
N LEU A 184 -10.23 -15.53 8.15
CA LEU A 184 -10.48 -15.08 9.52
C LEU A 184 -11.97 -14.82 9.79
N GLU A 185 -12.71 -14.32 8.80
CA GLU A 185 -14.16 -14.15 8.90
C GLU A 185 -14.87 -15.50 9.03
N LEU A 186 -14.39 -16.57 8.39
CA LEU A 186 -14.92 -17.93 8.60
C LEU A 186 -14.81 -18.36 10.07
N LEU A 187 -13.68 -18.09 10.73
CA LEU A 187 -13.51 -18.36 12.16
C LEU A 187 -14.52 -17.56 12.99
N LYS A 188 -14.70 -16.28 12.67
CA LYS A 188 -15.62 -15.37 13.38
C LYS A 188 -17.06 -15.83 13.24
N THR A 189 -17.53 -16.13 12.02
CA THR A 189 -18.87 -16.65 11.74
C THR A 189 -19.13 -17.95 12.50
N SER A 190 -18.17 -18.89 12.49
CA SER A 190 -18.31 -20.15 13.22
C SER A 190 -18.41 -19.91 14.74
N LEU A 191 -17.55 -19.06 15.32
CA LEU A 191 -17.59 -18.71 16.75
C LEU A 191 -18.93 -18.10 17.16
N VAL A 192 -19.47 -17.17 16.36
CA VAL A 192 -20.79 -16.57 16.61
C VAL A 192 -21.90 -17.64 16.51
N GLY A 193 -21.84 -18.49 15.47
CA GLY A 193 -22.83 -19.52 15.20
C GLY A 193 -23.04 -20.54 16.32
N HIS A 194 -22.00 -20.84 17.10
CA HIS A 194 -22.10 -21.75 18.25
C HIS A 194 -22.10 -21.02 19.62
N GLY A 195 -22.43 -19.73 19.64
CA GLY A 195 -22.65 -18.96 20.87
C GLY A 195 -21.38 -18.46 21.58
N SER A 196 -20.21 -18.49 20.92
CA SER A 196 -18.95 -17.95 21.44
C SER A 196 -18.62 -16.56 20.89
N GLY A 197 -19.64 -15.71 20.71
CA GLY A 197 -19.51 -14.35 20.15
C GLY A 197 -18.49 -13.48 20.88
N LEU A 198 -18.37 -13.60 22.21
CA LEU A 198 -17.37 -12.85 22.99
C LEU A 198 -15.91 -13.15 22.57
N LEU A 199 -15.63 -14.37 22.09
CA LEU A 199 -14.30 -14.70 21.54
C LEU A 199 -14.09 -14.11 20.14
N ALA A 200 -15.16 -14.05 19.34
CA ALA A 200 -15.14 -13.45 18.00
C ALA A 200 -14.94 -11.92 18.06
N GLU A 201 -15.61 -11.23 18.98
CA GLU A 201 -15.55 -9.77 19.15
C GLU A 201 -14.23 -9.26 19.75
N GLY A 202 -13.42 -10.15 20.31
CA GLY A 202 -12.13 -9.82 20.92
C GLY A 202 -11.01 -9.63 19.88
N ARG A 203 -9.90 -10.34 20.10
CA ARG A 203 -8.68 -10.22 19.27
C ARG A 203 -8.93 -10.52 17.79
N LEU A 204 -9.81 -11.46 17.47
CA LEU A 204 -10.10 -11.83 16.09
C LEU A 204 -10.70 -10.66 15.31
N SER A 205 -11.74 -10.01 15.85
CA SER A 205 -12.33 -8.81 15.21
C SER A 205 -11.36 -7.65 15.11
N LEU A 206 -10.51 -7.43 16.11
CA LEU A 206 -9.45 -6.40 16.05
C LEU A 206 -8.40 -6.71 14.98
N LEU A 207 -8.03 -7.98 14.80
CA LEU A 207 -7.10 -8.40 13.75
C LEU A 207 -7.72 -8.19 12.37
N ILE A 208 -8.97 -8.59 12.15
CA ILE A 208 -9.69 -8.38 10.89
C ILE A 208 -9.75 -6.88 10.55
N ARG A 209 -10.07 -6.01 11.52
CA ARG A 209 -10.05 -4.56 11.32
C ARG A 209 -8.65 -4.04 11.00
N ALA A 210 -7.61 -4.53 11.69
CA ALA A 210 -6.23 -4.17 11.35
C ALA A 210 -5.86 -4.55 9.91
N ILE A 211 -6.34 -5.70 9.42
CA ILE A 211 -6.11 -6.12 8.04
C ILE A 211 -6.86 -5.20 7.07
N SER A 212 -8.09 -4.81 7.40
CA SER A 212 -8.88 -3.85 6.61
C SER A 212 -8.22 -2.47 6.51
N SER A 213 -7.65 -1.95 7.60
CA SER A 213 -7.04 -0.61 7.62
C SER A 213 -5.65 -0.56 6.99
N PHE A 214 -4.84 -1.60 7.19
CA PHE A 214 -3.39 -1.56 6.88
C PHE A 214 -2.99 -2.48 5.71
N GLY A 215 -3.77 -3.53 5.43
CA GLY A 215 -3.47 -4.53 4.42
C GLY A 215 -2.04 -5.09 4.47
N PHE A 216 -1.54 -5.58 3.34
CA PHE A 216 -0.16 -6.10 3.25
C PHE A 216 0.92 -5.04 3.09
N HIS A 217 0.53 -3.78 2.85
CA HIS A 217 1.44 -2.67 2.60
C HIS A 217 1.59 -1.72 3.80
N LEU A 218 0.91 -2.00 4.92
CA LEU A 218 0.83 -1.20 6.15
C LEU A 218 0.20 0.19 5.99
N ALA A 219 0.78 1.04 5.16
CA ALA A 219 0.31 2.40 4.93
C ALA A 219 0.71 2.82 3.51
N PRO A 220 -0.18 3.46 2.73
CA PRO A 220 0.18 4.06 1.45
C PRO A 220 1.37 5.00 1.60
N LEU A 221 2.31 4.89 0.67
CA LEU A 221 3.39 5.84 0.48
C LEU A 221 2.99 6.76 -0.67
N ASP A 222 3.15 8.08 -0.48
CA ASP A 222 2.98 9.04 -1.57
C ASP A 222 4.35 9.32 -2.20
N LEU A 223 4.38 9.41 -3.53
CA LEU A 223 5.54 9.94 -4.24
C LEU A 223 5.37 11.44 -4.44
N ARG A 224 6.46 12.19 -4.30
CA ARG A 224 6.46 13.63 -4.57
C ARG A 224 7.73 14.06 -5.28
N GLN A 225 7.59 14.89 -6.31
CA GLN A 225 8.71 15.49 -7.03
C GLN A 225 8.33 16.84 -7.65
N HIS A 226 9.30 17.72 -7.86
CA HIS A 226 9.13 19.02 -8.50
C HIS A 226 8.89 18.91 -10.01
N SER A 227 7.95 19.71 -10.54
CA SER A 227 7.52 19.73 -11.96
C SER A 227 8.66 19.79 -12.98
N GLU A 228 9.66 20.66 -12.74
CA GLU A 228 10.84 20.79 -13.61
C GLU A 228 11.53 19.44 -13.96
N PHE A 229 11.58 18.48 -13.03
CA PHE A 229 12.18 17.17 -13.33
C PHE A 229 11.33 16.33 -14.29
N HIS A 230 10.00 16.53 -14.28
CA HIS A 230 9.07 15.87 -15.21
C HIS A 230 9.27 16.45 -16.62
N ALA A 231 9.34 17.77 -16.75
CA ALA A 231 9.60 18.45 -18.01
C ALA A 231 10.93 18.01 -18.65
N LEU A 232 12.00 17.90 -17.85
CA LEU A 232 13.31 17.39 -18.31
C LEU A 232 13.23 15.93 -18.76
N THR A 233 12.52 15.08 -17.99
CA THR A 233 12.33 13.66 -18.30
C THR A 233 11.56 13.50 -19.61
N VAL A 234 10.48 14.25 -19.81
CA VAL A 234 9.68 14.24 -21.03
C VAL A 234 10.48 14.73 -22.23
N ALA A 235 11.27 15.80 -22.09
CA ALA A 235 12.11 16.31 -23.17
C ALA A 235 13.11 15.24 -23.68
N GLU A 236 13.77 14.50 -22.77
CA GLU A 236 14.65 13.40 -23.14
C GLU A 236 13.88 12.21 -23.73
N LEU A 237 12.71 11.84 -23.18
CA LEU A 237 11.86 10.79 -23.73
C LEU A 237 11.44 11.08 -25.18
N LEU A 238 10.98 12.30 -25.47
CA LEU A 238 10.57 12.72 -26.82
C LEU A 238 11.76 12.72 -27.79
N THR A 239 12.94 13.14 -27.32
CA THR A 239 14.18 13.12 -28.10
C THR A 239 14.58 11.69 -28.46
N GLN A 240 14.62 10.78 -27.47
CA GLN A 240 14.99 9.38 -27.69
C GLN A 240 13.93 8.61 -28.50
N GLY A 241 12.66 8.99 -28.36
CA GLY A 241 11.54 8.42 -29.14
C GLY A 241 11.44 8.95 -30.57
N GLY A 242 12.29 9.91 -30.96
CA GLY A 242 12.38 10.44 -32.32
C GLY A 242 11.25 11.38 -32.72
N VAL A 243 10.60 12.05 -31.76
CA VAL A 243 9.50 13.00 -32.03
C VAL A 243 10.01 14.30 -32.66
N GLY A 244 11.29 14.63 -32.46
CA GLY A 244 11.98 15.70 -33.18
C GLY A 244 11.57 17.12 -32.79
N VAL A 245 11.17 17.32 -31.52
CA VAL A 245 10.76 18.60 -30.95
C VAL A 245 11.69 19.01 -29.81
N ASP A 246 11.99 20.31 -29.70
CA ASP A 246 12.64 20.88 -28.52
C ASP A 246 11.57 21.23 -27.49
N TYR A 247 11.17 20.23 -26.71
CA TYR A 247 10.01 20.32 -25.81
C TYR A 247 10.08 21.48 -24.82
N LEU A 248 11.27 21.77 -24.29
CA LEU A 248 11.46 22.83 -23.30
C LEU A 248 11.29 24.22 -23.90
N ALA A 249 11.51 24.38 -25.21
CA ALA A 249 11.34 25.64 -25.93
C ALA A 249 9.90 25.90 -26.39
N LEU A 250 9.00 24.92 -26.26
CA LEU A 250 7.60 25.04 -26.66
C LEU A 250 6.79 25.94 -25.71
N SER A 251 5.79 26.63 -26.25
CA SER A 251 4.74 27.27 -25.45
C SER A 251 3.85 26.23 -24.76
N GLU A 252 3.12 26.63 -23.73
CA GLU A 252 2.22 25.72 -22.99
C GLU A 252 1.22 24.99 -23.89
N SER A 253 0.57 25.71 -24.81
CA SER A 253 -0.38 25.11 -25.75
C SER A 253 0.27 24.08 -26.69
N GLU A 254 1.51 24.33 -27.10
CA GLU A 254 2.27 23.38 -27.93
C GLU A 254 2.71 22.16 -27.13
N ARG A 255 3.13 22.33 -25.86
CA ARG A 255 3.45 21.20 -24.95
C ARG A 255 2.25 20.30 -24.75
N VAL A 256 1.09 20.88 -24.41
CA VAL A 256 -0.16 20.15 -24.24
C VAL A 256 -0.51 19.36 -25.51
N GLY A 257 -0.40 19.96 -26.70
CA GLY A 257 -0.67 19.28 -27.97
C GLY A 257 0.24 18.07 -28.21
N VAL A 258 1.55 18.20 -27.94
CA VAL A 258 2.51 17.09 -28.06
C VAL A 258 2.20 15.98 -27.04
N LEU A 259 1.95 16.34 -25.78
CA LEU A 259 1.65 15.37 -24.71
C LEU A 259 0.38 14.58 -25.00
N ILE A 260 -0.71 15.25 -25.39
CA ILE A 260 -1.97 14.59 -25.76
C ILE A 260 -1.74 13.60 -26.91
N SER A 261 -1.04 14.03 -27.98
CA SER A 261 -0.75 13.16 -29.11
C SER A 261 0.05 11.91 -28.70
N GLU A 262 1.00 12.04 -27.78
CA GLU A 262 1.77 10.89 -27.30
C GLU A 262 0.97 10.04 -26.31
N LEU A 263 0.08 10.61 -25.50
CA LEU A 263 -0.81 9.86 -24.59
C LEU A 263 -1.85 9.03 -25.34
N GLU A 264 -2.40 9.53 -26.44
CA GLU A 264 -3.34 8.80 -27.31
C GLU A 264 -2.65 7.67 -28.09
N SER A 265 -1.36 7.82 -28.37
CA SER A 265 -0.58 6.81 -29.09
C SER A 265 -0.31 5.60 -28.20
N PRO A 266 -0.57 4.35 -28.64
CA PRO A 266 -0.22 3.16 -27.86
C PRO A 266 1.29 2.85 -27.88
N ARG A 267 2.07 3.54 -28.72
CA ARG A 267 3.51 3.38 -28.82
C ARG A 267 4.20 3.98 -27.59
N LEU A 268 5.19 3.27 -27.05
CA LEU A 268 6.09 3.79 -26.02
C LEU A 268 7.27 4.54 -26.67
N LEU A 269 7.70 5.63 -26.03
CA LEU A 269 8.88 6.41 -26.41
C LEU A 269 10.18 5.73 -25.96
N ARG A 270 10.12 4.94 -24.88
CA ARG A 270 11.26 4.19 -24.36
C ARG A 270 11.48 2.88 -25.10
N SER A 271 12.75 2.55 -25.37
CA SER A 271 13.19 1.28 -25.94
C SER A 271 14.33 0.66 -25.11
N HIS A 272 14.62 -0.63 -25.33
CA HIS A 272 15.71 -1.33 -24.64
C HIS A 272 17.12 -0.79 -24.98
N VAL A 273 17.26 -0.04 -26.08
CA VAL A 273 18.54 0.60 -26.48
C VAL A 273 18.62 2.07 -26.07
N SER A 274 17.52 2.65 -25.57
CA SER A 274 17.49 4.05 -25.14
C SER A 274 18.55 4.29 -24.04
N ARG A 275 19.14 5.49 -24.06
CA ARG A 275 20.12 5.94 -23.08
C ARG A 275 19.73 7.34 -22.64
N PHE A 276 19.46 7.47 -21.34
CA PHE A 276 19.08 8.73 -20.72
C PHE A 276 20.24 9.28 -19.90
N SER A 277 20.18 10.57 -19.58
CA SER A 277 21.07 11.15 -18.58
C SER A 277 20.87 10.48 -17.22
N GLU A 278 21.86 10.60 -16.33
CA GLU A 278 21.76 10.03 -14.99
C GLU A 278 20.58 10.61 -14.19
N ALA A 279 20.28 11.90 -14.38
CA ALA A 279 19.14 12.54 -13.73
C ALA A 279 17.81 11.95 -14.20
N VAL A 280 17.60 11.85 -15.52
CA VAL A 280 16.37 11.29 -16.09
C VAL A 280 16.24 9.79 -15.80
N GLN A 281 17.34 9.04 -15.86
CA GLN A 281 17.31 7.61 -15.51
C GLN A 281 16.85 7.41 -14.06
N ARG A 282 17.33 8.23 -13.11
CA ARG A 282 16.88 8.15 -11.71
C ARG A 282 15.38 8.45 -11.55
N GLU A 283 14.83 9.37 -12.34
CA GLU A 283 13.39 9.62 -12.34
C GLU A 283 12.64 8.39 -12.87
N LEU A 284 13.02 7.85 -14.03
CA LEU A 284 12.39 6.68 -14.62
C LEU A 284 12.47 5.44 -13.72
N ASP A 285 13.59 5.22 -13.04
CA ASP A 285 13.79 4.09 -12.13
C ASP A 285 12.77 4.08 -10.98
N VAL A 286 12.32 5.26 -10.50
CA VAL A 286 11.29 5.36 -9.46
C VAL A 286 9.94 4.85 -9.96
N PHE A 287 9.57 5.18 -11.20
CA PHE A 287 8.32 4.69 -11.79
C PHE A 287 8.39 3.18 -12.11
N ASP A 288 9.54 2.68 -12.54
CA ASP A 288 9.76 1.24 -12.75
C ASP A 288 9.65 0.47 -11.42
N VAL A 289 10.25 0.97 -10.33
CA VAL A 289 10.09 0.39 -8.98
C VAL A 289 8.64 0.47 -8.52
N THR A 290 7.94 1.57 -8.81
CA THR A 290 6.53 1.72 -8.44
C THR A 290 5.66 0.64 -9.09
N ARG A 291 5.90 0.32 -10.36
CA ARG A 291 5.22 -0.77 -11.05
C ARG A 291 5.47 -2.13 -10.39
N GLU A 292 6.70 -2.42 -9.99
CA GLU A 292 7.00 -3.69 -9.31
C GLU A 292 6.38 -3.75 -7.91
N ILE A 293 6.27 -2.62 -7.21
CA ILE A 293 5.53 -2.50 -5.95
C ILE A 293 4.03 -2.73 -6.18
N HIS A 294 3.42 -2.13 -7.21
CA HIS A 294 2.01 -2.36 -7.54
C HIS A 294 1.73 -3.83 -7.87
N ARG A 295 2.64 -4.50 -8.57
CA ARG A 295 2.52 -5.94 -8.89
C ARG A 295 2.59 -6.84 -7.67
N SER A 296 3.33 -6.45 -6.63
CA SER A 296 3.55 -7.27 -5.44
C SER A 296 2.60 -6.94 -4.29
N LEU A 297 2.45 -5.65 -3.95
CA LEU A 297 1.67 -5.15 -2.81
C LEU A 297 0.32 -4.52 -3.21
N GLY A 298 0.04 -4.43 -4.51
CA GLY A 298 -1.17 -3.82 -5.05
C GLY A 298 -1.05 -2.29 -5.23
N PRO A 299 -1.98 -1.68 -5.98
CA PRO A 299 -1.93 -0.24 -6.30
C PRO A 299 -2.12 0.66 -5.07
N GLN A 300 -2.78 0.17 -4.03
CA GLN A 300 -3.00 0.93 -2.78
C GLN A 300 -1.70 1.19 -2.00
N ALA A 301 -0.61 0.49 -2.31
CA ALA A 301 0.69 0.70 -1.68
C ALA A 301 1.33 2.05 -2.05
N LEU A 302 1.13 2.50 -3.29
CA LEU A 302 1.64 3.76 -3.85
C LEU A 302 0.54 4.41 -4.69
N PRO A 303 -0.53 4.93 -4.08
CA PRO A 303 -1.71 5.36 -4.83
C PRO A 303 -1.56 6.77 -5.41
N ASN A 304 -0.64 7.59 -4.91
CA ASN A 304 -0.58 9.02 -5.24
C ASN A 304 0.82 9.44 -5.71
N TYR A 305 0.84 10.28 -6.74
CA TYR A 305 2.00 11.01 -7.20
C TYR A 305 1.71 12.52 -7.15
N ILE A 306 2.46 13.23 -6.31
CA ILE A 306 2.30 14.65 -6.02
C ILE A 306 3.32 15.45 -6.82
N ILE A 307 2.84 16.44 -7.57
CA ILE A 307 3.67 17.34 -8.37
C ILE A 307 3.88 18.61 -7.56
N SER A 308 5.11 18.88 -7.13
CA SER A 308 5.46 20.12 -6.44
C SER A 308 5.64 21.23 -7.46
N LYS A 309 5.31 22.46 -7.07
CA LYS A 309 5.38 23.64 -7.92
C LYS A 309 4.63 23.46 -9.26
N THR A 310 3.40 22.97 -9.20
CA THR A 310 2.51 22.93 -10.37
C THR A 310 2.07 24.35 -10.73
N ASP A 311 2.24 24.74 -11.99
CA ASP A 311 1.74 26.02 -12.50
C ASP A 311 1.08 25.94 -13.88
N SER A 312 0.99 24.74 -14.47
CA SER A 312 0.43 24.55 -15.81
C SER A 312 -0.30 23.20 -15.98
N VAL A 313 -0.98 23.01 -17.12
CA VAL A 313 -1.66 21.75 -17.45
C VAL A 313 -0.64 20.72 -17.93
N SER A 314 0.40 21.17 -18.63
CA SER A 314 1.48 20.30 -19.10
C SER A 314 2.15 19.56 -17.95
N ASP A 315 2.34 20.17 -16.77
CA ASP A 315 2.90 19.51 -15.58
C ASP A 315 2.19 18.18 -15.25
N LEU A 316 0.84 18.16 -15.29
CA LEU A 316 0.03 16.97 -15.02
C LEU A 316 0.16 15.93 -16.13
N LEU A 317 0.15 16.40 -17.39
CA LEU A 317 0.24 15.54 -18.57
C LEU A 317 1.64 14.94 -18.74
N GLU A 318 2.70 15.62 -18.29
CA GLU A 318 4.06 15.12 -18.26
C GLU A 318 4.16 13.89 -17.35
N VAL A 319 3.62 13.96 -16.13
CA VAL A 319 3.54 12.80 -15.24
C VAL A 319 2.68 11.69 -15.84
N ALA A 320 1.56 12.02 -16.48
CA ALA A 320 0.73 11.02 -17.16
C ALA A 320 1.53 10.28 -18.24
N LEU A 321 2.34 10.99 -19.04
CA LEU A 321 3.19 10.40 -20.06
C LEU A 321 4.26 9.49 -19.43
N ILE A 322 4.91 9.93 -18.34
CA ILE A 322 5.90 9.10 -17.65
C ILE A 322 5.26 7.84 -17.05
N LEU A 323 4.06 7.94 -16.46
CA LEU A 323 3.29 6.79 -15.98
C LEU A 323 2.96 5.82 -17.13
N LYS A 324 2.62 6.32 -18.31
CA LYS A 324 2.41 5.49 -19.50
C LYS A 324 3.68 4.73 -19.88
N GLU A 325 4.83 5.41 -19.91
CA GLU A 325 6.13 4.79 -20.23
C GLU A 325 6.59 3.72 -19.21
N ALA A 326 6.13 3.84 -17.96
CA ALA A 326 6.32 2.82 -16.94
C ALA A 326 5.32 1.66 -17.04
N GLY A 327 4.20 1.84 -17.74
CA GLY A 327 3.08 0.89 -17.79
C GLY A 327 2.11 1.02 -16.61
N LEU A 328 2.10 2.19 -15.96
CA LEU A 328 1.17 2.59 -14.90
C LEU A 328 0.01 3.44 -15.42
N LEU A 329 0.05 3.84 -16.70
CA LEU A 329 -1.09 4.37 -17.43
C LEU A 329 -1.29 3.51 -18.68
N LEU A 330 -2.48 2.93 -18.83
CA LEU A 330 -2.86 2.16 -20.02
C LEU A 330 -3.90 2.97 -20.80
N PRO A 331 -3.56 3.53 -21.98
CA PRO A 331 -4.53 4.22 -22.82
C PRO A 331 -5.42 3.22 -23.57
N GLY A 332 -6.55 3.68 -24.10
CA GLY A 332 -7.46 2.87 -24.92
C GLY A 332 -8.93 3.02 -24.51
N GLU A 333 -9.77 2.06 -24.91
CA GLU A 333 -11.22 2.10 -24.65
C GLU A 333 -11.58 2.08 -23.16
N ASN A 334 -10.75 1.41 -22.34
CA ASN A 334 -10.90 1.35 -20.88
C ASN A 334 -9.60 1.86 -20.25
N PRO A 335 -9.40 3.19 -20.20
CA PRO A 335 -8.15 3.74 -19.71
C PRO A 335 -7.96 3.40 -18.24
N GLN A 336 -6.75 2.97 -17.87
CA GLN A 336 -6.39 2.68 -16.49
C GLN A 336 -5.27 3.60 -16.04
N LEU A 337 -5.43 4.16 -14.85
CA LEU A 337 -4.43 4.99 -14.20
C LEU A 337 -4.08 4.34 -12.86
N GLY A 338 -2.85 3.87 -12.73
CA GLY A 338 -2.35 3.17 -11.55
C GLY A 338 -2.12 4.09 -10.36
N MET A 339 -1.90 5.40 -10.61
CA MET A 339 -1.63 6.40 -9.58
C MET A 339 -2.42 7.67 -9.81
N ASN A 340 -3.00 8.25 -8.75
CA ASN A 340 -3.56 9.59 -8.80
C ASN A 340 -2.45 10.61 -9.06
N ILE A 341 -2.65 11.48 -10.04
CA ILE A 341 -1.75 12.61 -10.31
C ILE A 341 -2.31 13.82 -9.57
N ILE A 342 -1.57 14.34 -8.59
CA ILE A 342 -2.04 15.36 -7.66
C ILE A 342 -1.20 16.63 -7.82
N PRO A 343 -1.77 17.74 -8.30
CA PRO A 343 -1.06 19.00 -8.39
C PRO A 343 -0.95 19.65 -7.01
N LEU A 344 0.24 20.18 -6.69
CA LEU A 344 0.48 20.99 -5.50
C LEU A 344 0.76 22.44 -5.93
N PHE A 345 -0.26 23.29 -5.76
CA PHE A 345 -0.18 24.73 -6.02
C PHE A 345 0.38 25.45 -4.79
N GLU A 346 1.63 25.90 -4.85
CA GLU A 346 2.35 26.40 -3.67
C GLU A 346 2.42 27.93 -3.61
N THR A 347 2.51 28.61 -4.75
CA THR A 347 2.61 30.08 -4.76
C THR A 347 1.24 30.74 -4.77
N ILE A 348 1.18 32.01 -4.37
CA ILE A 348 -0.06 32.81 -4.43
C ILE A 348 -0.60 32.91 -5.86
N SER A 349 0.29 32.95 -6.86
CA SER A 349 -0.12 32.98 -8.27
C SER A 349 -0.76 31.66 -8.66
N ASP A 350 -0.11 30.54 -8.32
CA ASP A 350 -0.60 29.19 -8.62
C ASP A 350 -1.96 28.94 -7.96
N LEU A 351 -2.13 29.34 -6.69
CA LEU A 351 -3.41 29.23 -5.97
C LEU A 351 -4.53 30.08 -6.57
N ARG A 352 -4.21 31.20 -7.25
CA ARG A 352 -5.21 32.00 -7.95
C ARG A 352 -5.56 31.41 -9.30
N GLY A 353 -4.59 30.79 -9.99
CA GLY A 353 -4.76 30.17 -11.30
C GLY A 353 -5.25 28.71 -11.27
N CYS A 354 -5.25 28.05 -10.10
CA CYS A 354 -5.53 26.62 -10.01
C CYS A 354 -6.91 26.22 -10.55
N GLY A 355 -7.92 27.08 -10.39
CA GLY A 355 -9.26 26.84 -10.95
C GLY A 355 -9.24 26.72 -12.47
N GLU A 356 -8.55 27.65 -13.15
CA GLU A 356 -8.41 27.66 -14.61
C GLU A 356 -7.60 26.46 -15.11
N ILE A 357 -6.50 26.12 -14.41
CA ILE A 357 -5.67 24.95 -14.73
C ILE A 357 -6.49 23.66 -14.65
N MET A 358 -7.26 23.47 -13.56
CA MET A 358 -8.08 22.28 -13.41
C MET A 358 -9.26 22.26 -14.39
N GLU A 359 -9.85 23.40 -14.73
CA GLU A 359 -10.91 23.49 -15.74
C GLU A 359 -10.40 23.07 -17.13
N LEU A 360 -9.24 23.58 -17.55
CA LEU A 360 -8.59 23.19 -18.80
C LEU A 360 -8.21 21.69 -18.83
N LEU A 361 -7.80 21.10 -17.70
CA LEU A 361 -7.49 19.68 -17.63
C LEU A 361 -8.74 18.80 -17.88
N TYR A 362 -9.88 19.15 -17.28
CA TYR A 362 -11.11 18.36 -17.39
C TYR A 362 -11.96 18.69 -18.61
N PHE A 363 -11.83 19.90 -19.15
CA PHE A 363 -12.57 20.42 -20.30
C PHE A 363 -11.61 21.07 -21.30
N PRO A 364 -10.73 20.28 -21.93
CA PRO A 364 -9.67 20.77 -22.83
C PRO A 364 -10.18 21.36 -24.14
#